data_AF-A0A1Z5L4B6-F1
#
_entry.id   AF-A0A1Z5L4B6-F1
#
_cell.length_a   1.000
_cell.length_b   1.000
_cell.length_c   1.000
_cell.angle_alpha   90.00
_cell.angle_beta   90.00
_cell.angle_gamma   90.00
#
_symmetry.space_group_name_H-M   'P 1'
#
loop_
_entity.id
_entity.type
_entity.pdbx_description
1 polymer ?
#
loop_
_entity_poly.entity_id
_entity_poly.type
_entity_poly.pdbx_seq_one_letter_code
_entity_poly.pdbx_strand_id
1 'polypeptide(L)'
;MRFLRGNNVGLGLPCLATTEFTLLYIVNRCWPHLKHVDADVGFLLQALCTNLSLPYTGTNFPSWENYMLTFVCFPRPDIIMQRLLSSSPSLDGLKLQFEDEGVLPFIPQFSSIKSLHLVSCERPCRYNKHLSQALRKFSLRDLKLHNFREVDLSDINKFGTELEALSLFGCTIKQNTKPGLFQKLRVLSLGGGTPLQPFGDNMISHWTFCQLVQQCGALVELELYSRTLCSVFLQKDFKKSHMTNLRKLRLSVKESIVELKVSMCDLHALKKDLPALKHVVTDSWDLRLFLEVYMQHVKLEWLTCTMCGAACDTVNSDSAM
;
A
#
# COMPACT_ATOMS: atom_id res chain seq x y z
N MET A 1 13.23 -9.41 22.49
CA MET A 1 12.50 -9.08 21.24
C MET A 1 11.13 -9.73 21.32
N ARG A 2 10.01 -8.98 21.25
CA ARG A 2 8.65 -9.54 21.35
C ARG A 2 7.75 -8.87 20.31
N PHE A 3 7.87 -9.36 19.08
CA PHE A 3 7.00 -9.01 17.96
C PHE A 3 6.04 -10.16 17.73
N LEU A 4 4.74 -9.87 17.61
CA LEU A 4 3.81 -10.80 16.99
C LEU A 4 3.62 -10.36 15.54
N ARG A 5 4.14 -11.12 14.57
CA ARG A 5 3.95 -10.87 13.13
C ARG A 5 2.92 -11.83 12.58
N GLY A 6 1.80 -11.31 12.09
CA GLY A 6 0.87 -12.02 11.23
C GLY A 6 1.37 -11.94 9.79
N ASN A 7 1.78 -13.07 9.21
CA ASN A 7 2.16 -13.09 7.79
C ASN A 7 0.92 -12.85 6.92
N ASN A 8 0.88 -11.69 6.26
CA ASN A 8 -0.06 -11.38 5.17
C ASN A 8 0.51 -11.72 3.77
N VAL A 9 1.61 -12.47 3.70
CA VAL A 9 2.23 -12.90 2.43
C VAL A 9 2.15 -14.42 2.34
N GLY A 10 1.64 -14.91 1.22
CA GLY A 10 1.26 -16.30 0.98
C GLY A 10 2.29 -17.35 1.45
N LEU A 11 1.74 -18.46 1.93
CA LEU A 11 2.35 -19.58 2.66
C LEU A 11 2.48 -19.35 4.19
N GLY A 12 1.50 -19.85 4.95
CA GLY A 12 1.76 -20.37 6.30
C GLY A 12 1.18 -19.66 7.53
N LEU A 13 0.10 -18.87 7.42
CA LEU A 13 -0.83 -18.63 8.54
C LEU A 13 -2.27 -19.12 8.31
N PRO A 14 -2.71 -19.51 7.08
CA PRO A 14 -3.93 -20.31 6.94
C PRO A 14 -3.81 -21.73 7.50
N CYS A 15 -2.57 -22.26 7.68
CA CYS A 15 -2.35 -23.63 8.15
C CYS A 15 -2.18 -23.76 9.67
N LEU A 16 -1.90 -22.65 10.35
CA LEU A 16 -2.30 -22.55 11.74
C LEU A 16 -3.74 -22.06 11.70
N ALA A 17 -4.67 -22.99 11.81
CA ALA A 17 -5.93 -22.72 12.47
C ALA A 17 -5.63 -22.32 13.93
N THR A 18 -4.90 -21.23 14.15
CA THR A 18 -5.00 -20.47 15.38
C THR A 18 -6.40 -19.94 15.34
N THR A 19 -7.32 -20.72 15.89
CA THR A 19 -8.63 -20.26 16.31
C THR A 19 -8.46 -18.89 16.97
N GLU A 20 -9.43 -18.01 16.85
CA GLU A 20 -9.41 -16.67 17.47
C GLU A 20 -8.96 -16.74 18.95
N PHE A 21 -9.31 -17.83 19.64
CA PHE A 21 -8.85 -18.21 20.97
C PHE A 21 -7.33 -18.36 21.13
N THR A 22 -6.62 -18.90 20.15
CA THR A 22 -5.17 -19.07 20.17
C THR A 22 -4.46 -17.72 20.04
N LEU A 23 -4.93 -16.83 19.16
CA LEU A 23 -4.44 -15.45 19.09
C LEU A 23 -4.70 -14.73 20.41
N LEU A 24 -5.91 -14.85 20.95
CA LEU A 24 -6.29 -14.25 22.22
C LEU A 24 -5.47 -14.81 23.39
N TYR A 25 -5.17 -16.11 23.39
CA TYR A 25 -4.31 -16.77 24.37
C TYR A 25 -2.86 -16.29 24.30
N ILE A 26 -2.28 -16.22 23.10
CA ILE A 26 -0.92 -15.72 22.88
C ILE A 26 -0.83 -14.26 23.30
N VAL A 27 -1.81 -13.46 22.90
CA VAL A 27 -1.89 -12.02 23.23
C VAL A 27 -2.02 -11.84 24.74
N ASN A 28 -2.89 -12.58 25.43
CA ASN A 28 -3.03 -12.52 26.89
C ASN A 28 -1.73 -12.93 27.61
N ARG A 29 -1.06 -13.99 27.13
CA ARG A 29 0.17 -14.49 27.77
C ARG A 29 1.37 -13.57 27.53
N CYS A 30 1.41 -12.89 26.39
CA CYS A 30 2.51 -12.00 26.01
C CYS A 30 2.23 -10.52 26.32
N TRP A 31 1.01 -10.20 26.79
CA TRP A 31 0.41 -8.86 26.91
C TRP A 31 1.30 -7.78 27.55
N PRO A 32 1.97 -8.01 28.70
CA PRO A 32 2.70 -6.95 29.38
C PRO A 32 3.97 -6.51 28.63
N HIS A 33 4.37 -7.26 27.60
CA HIS A 33 5.68 -7.11 26.99
C HIS A 33 5.63 -7.00 25.46
N LEU A 34 4.45 -7.07 24.85
CA LEU A 34 4.26 -6.81 23.42
C LEU A 34 4.30 -5.31 23.17
N LYS A 35 5.32 -4.87 22.42
CA LYS A 35 5.43 -3.47 21.95
C LYS A 35 4.84 -3.27 20.56
N HIS A 36 4.77 -4.34 19.78
CA HIS A 36 4.32 -4.32 18.40
C HIS A 36 3.49 -5.57 18.10
N VAL A 37 2.30 -5.34 17.54
CA VAL A 37 1.45 -6.39 16.98
C VAL A 37 1.20 -6.02 15.53
N ASP A 38 1.85 -6.76 14.64
CA ASP A 38 1.66 -6.68 13.19
C ASP A 38 0.71 -7.79 12.76
N ALA A 39 -0.46 -7.83 13.42
CA ALA A 39 -1.53 -8.76 13.14
C ALA A 39 -2.85 -7.98 13.19
N ASP A 40 -3.86 -8.45 12.45
CA ASP A 40 -5.19 -7.89 12.54
C ASP A 40 -5.75 -8.12 13.94
N VAL A 41 -5.87 -7.03 14.71
CA VAL A 41 -6.44 -7.08 16.05
C VAL A 41 -7.90 -6.67 16.08
N GLY A 42 -8.52 -6.37 14.93
CA GLY A 42 -9.94 -5.99 14.86
C GLY A 42 -10.84 -7.01 15.56
N PHE A 43 -10.61 -8.30 15.27
CA PHE A 43 -11.32 -9.41 15.92
C PHE A 43 -11.02 -9.56 17.42
N LEU A 44 -9.76 -9.37 17.84
CA LEU A 44 -9.39 -9.42 19.26
C LEU A 44 -10.08 -8.30 20.04
N LEU A 45 -10.09 -7.10 19.47
CA LEU A 45 -10.76 -5.94 20.04
C LEU A 45 -12.27 -6.12 20.05
N GLN A 46 -12.83 -6.82 19.06
CA GLN A 46 -14.23 -7.23 19.06
C GLN A 46 -14.56 -8.14 20.23
N ALA A 47 -13.78 -9.22 20.41
CA ALA A 47 -13.97 -10.17 21.49
C ALA A 47 -13.91 -9.49 22.87
N LEU A 48 -13.04 -8.48 23.02
CA LEU A 48 -12.96 -7.63 24.22
C LEU A 48 -14.15 -6.66 24.38
N CYS A 49 -14.84 -6.32 23.29
CA CYS A 49 -16.00 -5.43 23.31
C CYS A 49 -17.33 -6.17 23.48
N THR A 50 -17.44 -7.43 23.06
CA THR A 50 -18.70 -8.21 23.10
C THR A 50 -18.96 -8.92 24.43
N ASN A 51 -18.09 -8.77 25.44
CA ASN A 51 -18.22 -9.46 26.74
C ASN A 51 -18.46 -10.97 26.57
N LEU A 52 -17.86 -11.62 25.57
CA LEU A 52 -17.60 -13.05 25.69
C LEU A 52 -16.86 -13.21 27.01
N SER A 53 -17.35 -14.10 27.88
CA SER A 53 -16.99 -14.33 29.28
C SER A 53 -15.52 -14.75 29.47
N LEU A 54 -14.62 -13.95 28.93
CA LEU A 54 -13.20 -14.06 29.07
C LEU A 54 -12.88 -13.53 30.47
N PRO A 55 -11.99 -14.19 31.21
CA PRO A 55 -11.60 -13.79 32.57
C PRO A 55 -10.70 -12.53 32.55
N TYR A 56 -11.04 -11.56 31.71
CA TYR A 56 -10.31 -10.31 31.51
C TYR A 56 -11.09 -9.19 32.19
N THR A 57 -10.71 -8.89 33.43
CA THR A 57 -11.22 -7.78 34.23
C THR A 57 -10.51 -6.45 33.92
N GLY A 58 -9.52 -6.45 33.01
CA GLY A 58 -8.83 -5.26 32.55
C GLY A 58 -9.53 -4.64 31.33
N THR A 59 -10.21 -3.50 31.51
CA THR A 59 -10.93 -2.77 30.45
C THR A 59 -10.02 -2.02 29.47
N ASN A 60 -8.71 -2.02 29.68
CA ASN A 60 -7.81 -1.13 28.97
C ASN A 60 -7.18 -1.85 27.77
N PHE A 61 -7.34 -1.24 26.61
CA PHE A 61 -6.60 -1.60 25.41
C PHE A 61 -5.10 -1.47 25.70
N PRO A 62 -4.26 -2.30 25.06
CA PRO A 62 -2.83 -2.17 25.22
C PRO A 62 -2.37 -0.82 24.65
N SER A 63 -1.21 -0.34 25.06
CA SER A 63 -0.62 0.91 24.54
C SER A 63 0.47 0.58 23.51
N TRP A 64 0.07 0.20 22.29
CA TRP A 64 1.03 -0.13 21.23
C TRP A 64 1.39 1.08 20.37
N GLU A 65 2.58 1.04 19.79
CA GLU A 65 3.02 2.09 18.87
C GLU A 65 2.36 1.95 17.48
N ASN A 66 1.91 0.74 17.12
CA ASN A 66 1.30 0.47 15.82
C ASN A 66 0.04 -0.39 15.97
N TYR A 67 -1.00 -0.05 15.20
CA TYR A 67 -2.22 -0.84 15.10
C TYR A 67 -2.57 -1.16 13.65
N MET A 68 -3.02 -2.41 13.45
CA MET A 68 -3.71 -2.85 12.24
C MET A 68 -5.13 -3.25 12.62
N LEU A 69 -6.11 -2.49 12.13
CA LEU A 69 -7.53 -2.68 12.42
C LEU A 69 -8.28 -2.98 11.13
N THR A 70 -9.00 -4.08 11.11
CA THR A 70 -9.97 -4.39 10.06
C THR A 70 -11.39 -4.28 10.61
N PHE A 71 -12.18 -3.40 10.02
CA PHE A 71 -13.60 -3.17 10.27
C PHE A 71 -14.42 -3.60 9.04
N VAL A 72 -14.46 -4.90 8.78
CA VAL A 72 -15.31 -5.53 7.76
C VAL A 72 -16.52 -6.16 8.45
N CYS A 73 -17.74 -5.76 8.11
CA CYS A 73 -18.98 -6.21 8.76
C CYS A 73 -19.09 -5.91 10.27
N PHE A 74 -18.47 -4.82 10.76
CA PHE A 74 -18.52 -4.46 12.18
C PHE A 74 -19.71 -3.55 12.50
N PRO A 75 -20.61 -3.93 13.43
CA PRO A 75 -21.81 -3.13 13.71
C PRO A 75 -21.53 -1.83 14.48
N ARG A 76 -20.37 -1.69 15.14
CA ARG A 76 -19.99 -0.50 15.95
C ARG A 76 -18.48 -0.21 15.95
N PRO A 77 -17.90 0.23 14.83
CA PRO A 77 -16.48 0.56 14.76
C PRO A 77 -16.11 1.80 15.61
N ASP A 78 -17.08 2.66 15.90
CA ASP A 78 -16.97 3.83 16.76
C ASP A 78 -16.47 3.48 18.17
N ILE A 79 -16.98 2.41 18.77
CA ILE A 79 -16.58 2.00 20.13
C ILE A 79 -15.12 1.56 20.17
N ILE A 80 -14.69 0.79 19.18
CA ILE A 80 -13.31 0.32 19.10
C ILE A 80 -12.38 1.52 18.90
N MET A 81 -12.75 2.45 18.02
CA MET A 81 -11.98 3.68 17.80
C MET A 81 -11.91 4.55 19.07
N GLN A 82 -13.01 4.73 19.81
CA GLN A 82 -13.02 5.49 21.07
C GLN A 82 -12.13 4.85 22.15
N ARG A 83 -12.18 3.52 22.29
CA ARG A 83 -11.31 2.80 23.23
C ARG A 83 -9.84 2.88 22.80
N LEU A 84 -9.57 2.80 21.50
CA LEU A 84 -8.21 2.96 20.98
C LEU A 84 -7.67 4.37 21.24
N LEU A 85 -8.47 5.41 20.98
CA LEU A 85 -8.11 6.80 21.27
C LEU A 85 -7.83 7.04 22.76
N SER A 86 -8.58 6.38 23.63
CA SER A 86 -8.44 6.52 25.09
C SER A 86 -7.19 5.83 25.63
N SER A 87 -6.76 4.72 25.00
CA SER A 87 -5.61 3.92 25.43
C SER A 87 -4.30 4.32 24.76
N SER A 88 -4.36 4.69 23.49
CA SER A 88 -3.21 4.98 22.63
C SER A 88 -3.46 6.24 21.81
N PRO A 89 -3.51 7.43 22.44
CA PRO A 89 -3.76 8.67 21.72
C PRO A 89 -2.64 8.99 20.71
N SER A 90 -1.41 8.53 20.95
CA SER A 90 -0.27 8.68 20.04
C SER A 90 0.10 7.35 19.42
N LEU A 91 0.16 7.30 18.09
CA LEU A 91 0.58 6.14 17.31
C LEU A 91 1.74 6.51 16.38
N ASP A 92 2.64 5.56 16.14
CA ASP A 92 3.58 5.65 15.02
C ASP A 92 2.88 5.26 13.71
N GLY A 93 2.04 4.23 13.74
CA GLY A 93 1.36 3.70 12.56
C GLY A 93 -0.08 3.28 12.81
N LEU A 94 -0.98 3.69 11.92
CA LEU A 94 -2.37 3.26 11.89
C LEU A 94 -2.69 2.67 10.52
N LYS A 95 -3.00 1.37 10.48
CA LYS A 95 -3.62 0.71 9.33
C LYS A 95 -5.09 0.44 9.63
N LEU A 96 -5.97 0.94 8.78
CA LEU A 96 -7.41 0.85 8.92
C LEU A 96 -8.02 0.32 7.63
N GLN A 97 -8.67 -0.82 7.72
CA GLN A 97 -9.49 -1.38 6.66
C GLN A 97 -10.96 -1.24 7.05
N PHE A 98 -11.80 -0.67 6.20
CA PHE A 98 -13.18 -0.30 6.57
C PHE A 98 -14.15 -0.33 5.39
N GLU A 99 -15.44 -0.49 5.72
CA GLU A 99 -16.56 -0.39 4.77
C GLU A 99 -17.31 0.95 4.93
N ASP A 100 -17.51 1.37 6.18
CA ASP A 100 -18.21 2.60 6.53
C ASP A 100 -17.22 3.77 6.70
N GLU A 101 -17.44 4.86 5.96
CA GLU A 101 -16.66 6.10 6.09
C GLU A 101 -16.82 6.78 7.47
N GLY A 102 -17.81 6.37 8.27
CA GLY A 102 -18.07 6.83 9.64
C GLY A 102 -16.89 6.65 10.61
N VAL A 103 -15.87 5.87 10.25
CA VAL A 103 -14.63 5.71 11.02
C VAL A 103 -13.61 6.83 10.80
N LEU A 104 -13.66 7.52 9.65
CA LEU A 104 -12.68 8.55 9.29
C LEU A 104 -12.65 9.76 10.24
N PRO A 105 -13.79 10.24 10.80
CA PRO A 105 -13.79 11.32 11.80
C PRO A 105 -13.01 11.03 13.08
N PHE A 106 -12.68 9.77 13.37
CA PHE A 106 -11.87 9.41 14.53
C PHE A 106 -10.36 9.57 14.28
N ILE A 107 -9.91 9.53 13.02
CA ILE A 107 -8.48 9.62 12.68
C ILE A 107 -7.86 10.94 13.15
N PRO A 108 -8.47 12.13 12.93
CA PRO A 108 -7.90 13.38 13.43
C PRO A 108 -7.92 13.53 14.96
N GLN A 109 -8.54 12.61 15.71
CA GLN A 109 -8.63 12.69 17.16
C GLN A 109 -7.35 12.19 17.85
N PHE A 110 -6.56 11.32 17.20
CA PHE A 110 -5.23 10.92 17.69
C PHE A 110 -4.31 12.13 17.84
N SER A 111 -3.44 12.15 18.84
CA SER A 111 -2.47 13.23 19.05
C SER A 111 -1.41 13.28 17.96
N SER A 112 -0.94 12.11 17.52
CA SER A 112 0.10 11.98 16.49
C SER A 112 0.01 10.63 15.78
N ILE A 113 0.26 10.66 14.48
CA ILE A 113 0.42 9.50 13.58
C ILE A 113 1.56 9.81 12.63
N LYS A 114 2.48 8.87 12.37
CA LYS A 114 3.57 9.03 11.37
C LYS A 114 3.31 8.25 10.08
N SER A 115 2.61 7.13 10.17
CA SER A 115 2.25 6.28 9.04
C SER A 115 0.75 6.00 9.03
N LEU A 116 0.07 6.33 7.93
CA LEU A 116 -1.36 6.14 7.80
C LEU A 116 -1.68 5.29 6.57
N HIS A 117 -2.32 4.14 6.78
CA HIS A 117 -2.74 3.23 5.72
C HIS A 117 -4.25 3.00 5.81
N LEU A 118 -4.99 3.45 4.80
CA LEU A 118 -6.44 3.35 4.73
C LEU A 118 -6.87 2.50 3.55
N VAL A 119 -7.73 1.53 3.80
CA VAL A 119 -8.25 0.60 2.79
C VAL A 119 -9.77 0.59 2.86
N SER A 120 -10.43 0.99 1.77
CA SER A 120 -11.89 0.86 1.66
C SER A 120 -12.25 -0.42 0.88
N CYS A 121 -13.01 -1.32 1.50
CA CYS A 121 -13.21 -2.68 0.97
C CYS A 121 -14.22 -2.78 -0.17
N GLU A 122 -15.43 -2.28 0.04
CA GLU A 122 -16.53 -2.52 -0.90
C GLU A 122 -16.68 -1.40 -1.93
N ARG A 123 -16.76 -0.16 -1.45
CA ARG A 123 -17.08 1.01 -2.27
C ARG A 123 -15.94 2.00 -2.20
N PRO A 124 -15.57 2.65 -3.31
CA PRO A 124 -14.50 3.61 -3.25
C PRO A 124 -14.85 4.77 -2.32
N CYS A 125 -14.00 5.00 -1.32
CA CYS A 125 -14.20 6.03 -0.30
C CYS A 125 -13.89 7.42 -0.87
N ARG A 126 -14.72 8.42 -0.57
CA ARG A 126 -14.45 9.78 -1.03
C ARG A 126 -13.32 10.41 -0.21
N TYR A 127 -12.34 10.98 -0.90
CA TYR A 127 -11.37 11.86 -0.25
C TYR A 127 -12.10 13.07 0.35
N ASN A 128 -12.13 13.18 1.68
CA ASN A 128 -12.98 14.13 2.39
C ASN A 128 -12.20 15.00 3.39
N LYS A 129 -12.90 15.93 4.02
CA LYS A 129 -12.32 16.91 4.97
C LYS A 129 -11.61 16.27 6.17
N HIS A 130 -11.97 15.05 6.57
CA HIS A 130 -11.35 14.37 7.72
C HIS A 130 -9.93 13.93 7.38
N LEU A 131 -9.68 13.48 6.14
CA LEU A 131 -8.32 13.20 5.67
C LEU A 131 -7.48 14.46 5.57
N SER A 132 -8.05 15.55 5.04
CA SER A 132 -7.38 16.85 5.03
C SER A 132 -7.02 17.34 6.44
N GLN A 133 -7.91 17.13 7.41
CA GLN A 133 -7.65 17.44 8.82
C GLN A 133 -6.55 16.57 9.41
N ALA A 134 -6.55 15.27 9.12
CA ALA A 134 -5.50 14.35 9.56
C ALA A 134 -4.14 14.76 8.99
N LEU A 135 -4.06 15.05 7.69
CA LEU A 135 -2.84 15.52 7.04
C LEU A 135 -2.33 16.85 7.61
N ARG A 136 -3.23 17.78 7.95
CA ARG A 136 -2.86 19.04 8.62
C ARG A 136 -2.29 18.83 10.01
N LYS A 137 -2.87 17.89 10.75
CA LYS A 137 -2.52 17.63 12.15
C LYS A 137 -1.23 16.83 12.27
N PHE A 138 -1.01 15.90 11.34
CA PHE A 138 0.04 14.90 11.44
C PHE A 138 1.19 15.17 10.49
N SER A 139 2.42 15.10 11.00
CA SER A 139 3.64 15.08 10.18
C SER A 139 3.87 13.67 9.62
N LEU A 140 3.01 13.26 8.68
CA LEU A 140 3.06 11.92 8.08
C LEU A 140 4.32 11.74 7.23
N ARG A 141 4.96 10.58 7.40
CA ARG A 141 6.07 10.08 6.57
C ARG A 141 5.60 9.06 5.54
N ASP A 142 4.58 8.26 5.85
CA ASP A 142 3.99 7.27 4.95
C ASP A 142 2.48 7.47 4.88
N LEU A 143 1.94 7.56 3.67
CA LEU A 143 0.52 7.62 3.39
C LEU A 143 0.16 6.58 2.32
N LYS A 144 -0.73 5.66 2.68
CA LYS A 144 -1.29 4.66 1.76
C LYS A 144 -2.79 4.77 1.72
N LEU A 145 -3.33 5.02 0.53
CA LEU A 145 -4.75 5.07 0.26
C LEU A 145 -5.09 3.97 -0.74
N HIS A 146 -6.04 3.12 -0.39
CA HIS A 146 -6.56 2.08 -1.27
C HIS A 146 -8.07 2.26 -1.44
N ASN A 147 -8.49 2.34 -2.71
CA ASN A 147 -9.87 2.46 -3.15
C ASN A 147 -10.49 3.80 -2.75
N PHE A 148 -9.81 4.91 -3.07
CA PHE A 148 -10.30 6.28 -2.80
C PHE A 148 -10.64 7.04 -4.08
N ARG A 149 -11.72 7.82 -4.07
CA ARG A 149 -12.10 8.72 -5.18
C ARG A 149 -11.75 10.17 -4.88
N GLU A 150 -11.44 10.90 -5.95
CA GLU A 150 -11.22 12.34 -5.94
C GLU A 150 -10.05 12.77 -5.02
N VAL A 151 -9.01 11.95 -4.93
CA VAL A 151 -7.82 12.24 -4.11
C VAL A 151 -7.21 13.59 -4.53
N ASP A 152 -7.14 14.52 -3.58
CA ASP A 152 -6.63 15.87 -3.81
C ASP A 152 -5.13 15.93 -3.50
N LEU A 153 -4.31 15.69 -4.51
CA LEU A 153 -2.84 15.74 -4.38
C LEU A 153 -2.32 17.11 -3.93
N SER A 154 -3.04 18.19 -4.23
CA SER A 154 -2.66 19.53 -3.75
C SER A 154 -2.80 19.63 -2.23
N ASP A 155 -3.82 18.99 -1.66
CA ASP A 155 -4.03 18.89 -0.22
C ASP A 155 -2.97 18.00 0.45
N ILE A 156 -2.70 16.82 -0.12
CA ILE A 156 -1.64 15.91 0.36
C ILE A 156 -0.29 16.61 0.34
N ASN A 157 0.07 17.31 -0.74
CA ASN A 157 1.34 18.02 -0.78
C ASN A 157 1.39 19.18 0.23
N LYS A 158 0.32 19.97 0.32
CA LYS A 158 0.30 21.17 1.16
C LYS A 158 0.56 20.82 2.62
N PHE A 159 0.05 19.67 3.07
CA PHE A 159 0.10 19.29 4.47
C PHE A 159 1.08 18.14 4.77
N GLY A 160 1.34 17.26 3.80
CA GLY A 160 2.33 16.19 3.86
C GLY A 160 3.74 16.62 3.45
N THR A 161 4.24 17.71 4.03
CA THR A 161 5.59 18.25 3.70
C THR A 161 6.74 17.31 4.09
N GLU A 162 6.50 16.43 5.07
CA GLU A 162 7.43 15.40 5.55
C GLU A 162 7.23 14.03 4.89
N LEU A 163 6.36 13.94 3.87
CA LEU A 163 5.98 12.67 3.28
C LEU A 163 7.13 12.07 2.47
N GLU A 164 7.58 10.88 2.86
CA GLU A 164 8.64 10.10 2.23
C GLU A 164 8.09 8.97 1.36
N ALA A 165 6.91 8.45 1.68
CA ALA A 165 6.24 7.38 0.95
C ALA A 165 4.77 7.71 0.67
N LEU A 166 4.35 7.54 -0.58
CA LEU A 166 2.97 7.75 -1.02
C LEU A 166 2.52 6.56 -1.86
N SER A 167 1.38 5.99 -1.48
CA SER A 167 0.80 4.85 -2.17
C SER A 167 -0.68 5.11 -2.48
N LEU A 168 -1.04 5.06 -3.76
CA LEU A 168 -2.39 5.30 -4.26
C LEU A 168 -2.85 4.09 -5.08
N PHE A 169 -3.51 3.16 -4.40
CA PHE A 169 -4.01 1.92 -5.01
C PHE A 169 -5.49 2.02 -5.34
N GLY A 170 -5.88 1.70 -6.58
CA GLY A 170 -7.29 1.79 -6.99
C GLY A 170 -7.90 3.17 -6.72
N CYS A 171 -7.12 4.25 -6.85
CA CYS A 171 -7.54 5.60 -6.52
C CYS A 171 -7.80 6.45 -7.77
N THR A 172 -8.80 7.33 -7.72
CA THR A 172 -8.96 8.42 -8.70
C THR A 172 -8.43 9.73 -8.12
N ILE A 173 -7.82 10.55 -8.98
CA ILE A 173 -7.13 11.79 -8.58
C ILE A 173 -7.85 13.00 -9.19
N LYS A 174 -8.02 14.06 -8.39
CA LYS A 174 -8.59 15.33 -8.84
C LYS A 174 -7.59 16.10 -9.71
N GLN A 175 -8.03 16.62 -10.87
CA GLN A 175 -7.14 17.16 -11.94
C GLN A 175 -6.39 18.48 -11.63
N ASN A 176 -6.30 18.94 -10.38
CA ASN A 176 -5.80 20.28 -10.05
C ASN A 176 -4.47 20.26 -9.29
N THR A 177 -3.40 19.75 -9.89
CA THR A 177 -2.05 19.81 -9.27
C THR A 177 -1.28 21.04 -9.73
N LYS A 178 -0.77 21.82 -8.77
CA LYS A 178 0.26 22.83 -9.05
C LYS A 178 1.64 22.13 -9.19
N PRO A 179 2.61 22.69 -9.93
CA PRO A 179 3.95 22.10 -10.00
C PRO A 179 4.78 22.30 -8.72
N GLY A 180 5.78 21.44 -8.48
CA GLY A 180 6.78 21.59 -7.39
C GLY A 180 6.45 20.88 -6.06
N LEU A 181 5.64 19.84 -6.11
CA LEU A 181 5.02 19.19 -4.95
C LEU A 181 5.76 17.88 -4.61
N PHE A 182 6.01 17.56 -3.34
CA PHE A 182 6.68 16.32 -2.87
C PHE A 182 8.22 16.28 -2.90
N GLN A 183 8.88 17.30 -2.34
CA GLN A 183 10.35 17.39 -2.31
C GLN A 183 11.04 16.24 -1.53
N LYS A 184 10.40 15.69 -0.50
CA LYS A 184 10.95 14.61 0.34
C LYS A 184 10.51 13.21 -0.08
N LEU A 185 9.65 13.10 -1.09
CA LEU A 185 9.07 11.81 -1.46
C LEU A 185 10.10 10.92 -2.16
N ARG A 186 10.34 9.75 -1.55
CA ARG A 186 11.34 8.77 -1.98
C ARG A 186 10.70 7.52 -2.57
N VAL A 187 9.50 7.17 -2.12
CA VAL A 187 8.77 5.98 -2.57
C VAL A 187 7.40 6.40 -3.10
N LEU A 188 7.09 6.00 -4.32
CA LEU A 188 5.81 6.27 -4.96
C LEU A 188 5.25 4.96 -5.53
N SER A 189 4.06 4.56 -5.07
CA SER A 189 3.36 3.38 -5.55
C SER A 189 2.00 3.77 -6.13
N LEU A 190 1.75 3.45 -7.40
CA LEU A 190 0.56 3.86 -8.13
C LEU A 190 -0.10 2.71 -8.89
N GLY A 191 -1.43 2.73 -8.97
CA GLY A 191 -2.20 1.84 -9.83
C GLY A 191 -2.88 0.72 -9.05
N GLY A 192 -2.94 -0.48 -9.61
CA GLY A 192 -3.65 -1.61 -9.01
C GLY A 192 -5.16 -1.51 -9.20
N GLY A 193 -5.77 -2.68 -9.33
CA GLY A 193 -7.21 -2.82 -9.33
C GLY A 193 -7.81 -2.74 -7.93
N THR A 194 -9.13 -2.58 -7.87
CA THR A 194 -9.86 -2.78 -6.61
C THR A 194 -9.90 -4.28 -6.28
N PRO A 195 -10.18 -4.68 -5.04
CA PRO A 195 -10.36 -6.10 -4.70
C PRO A 195 -11.38 -6.81 -5.60
N LEU A 196 -12.38 -6.06 -6.09
CA LEU A 196 -13.44 -6.55 -6.98
C LEU A 196 -13.05 -6.51 -8.46
N GLN A 197 -12.06 -5.71 -8.85
CA GLN A 197 -11.56 -5.59 -10.22
C GLN A 197 -10.03 -5.47 -10.19
N PRO A 198 -9.30 -6.57 -9.88
CA PRO A 198 -7.84 -6.54 -9.72
C PRO A 198 -7.08 -6.08 -10.98
N PHE A 199 -7.75 -6.13 -12.14
CA PHE A 199 -7.22 -5.73 -13.44
C PHE A 199 -8.03 -4.58 -14.10
N GLY A 200 -8.81 -3.82 -13.31
CA GLY A 200 -9.60 -2.70 -13.84
C GLY A 200 -8.72 -1.63 -14.49
N ASP A 201 -9.10 -1.20 -15.69
CA ASP A 201 -8.38 -0.17 -16.45
C ASP A 201 -8.37 1.18 -15.70
N ASN A 202 -7.16 1.75 -15.64
CA ASN A 202 -6.75 3.10 -15.25
C ASN A 202 -7.76 4.04 -14.58
N MET A 203 -7.70 4.10 -13.24
CA MET A 203 -8.24 5.22 -12.47
C MET A 203 -7.34 6.47 -12.49
N ILE A 204 -6.06 6.33 -12.84
CA ILE A 204 -5.09 7.42 -12.96
C ILE A 204 -4.85 7.69 -14.44
N SER A 205 -5.18 8.89 -14.90
CA SER A 205 -4.97 9.28 -16.30
C SER A 205 -3.48 9.42 -16.63
N HIS A 206 -3.14 9.25 -17.92
CA HIS A 206 -1.79 9.51 -18.45
C HIS A 206 -1.23 10.88 -18.01
N TRP A 207 -2.04 11.92 -18.18
CA TRP A 207 -1.64 13.28 -17.82
C TRP A 207 -1.36 13.43 -16.32
N THR A 208 -2.24 12.87 -15.48
CA THR A 208 -2.07 12.90 -14.03
C THR A 208 -0.81 12.16 -13.58
N PHE A 209 -0.56 10.99 -14.17
CA PHE A 209 0.65 10.22 -13.90
C PHE A 209 1.91 11.01 -14.24
N CYS A 210 1.98 11.59 -15.44
CA CYS A 210 3.09 12.44 -15.85
C CYS A 210 3.32 13.61 -14.90
N GLN A 211 2.26 14.33 -14.51
CA GLN A 211 2.36 15.46 -13.58
C GLN A 211 2.90 15.03 -12.22
N LEU A 212 2.30 14.01 -11.60
CA LEU A 212 2.70 13.54 -10.28
C LEU A 212 4.18 13.11 -10.27
N VAL A 213 4.56 12.36 -11.29
CA VAL A 213 5.91 11.82 -11.39
C VAL A 213 6.96 12.90 -11.68
N GLN A 214 6.63 13.92 -12.48
CA GLN A 214 7.51 15.08 -12.72
C GLN A 214 7.79 15.91 -11.46
N GLN A 215 6.92 15.81 -10.46
CA GLN A 215 7.05 16.57 -9.21
C GLN A 215 7.96 15.85 -8.18
N CYS A 216 8.25 14.57 -8.37
CA CYS A 216 8.99 13.73 -7.41
C CYS A 216 10.50 13.66 -7.75
N GLY A 217 11.25 14.75 -7.59
CA GLY A 217 12.68 14.79 -7.92
C GLY A 217 13.60 13.95 -7.00
N ALA A 218 13.15 13.68 -5.77
CA ALA A 218 13.90 12.88 -4.79
C ALA A 218 13.56 11.37 -4.85
N LEU A 219 12.78 10.95 -5.86
CA LEU A 219 12.26 9.60 -5.95
C LEU A 219 13.39 8.56 -6.10
N VAL A 220 13.38 7.58 -5.21
CA VAL A 220 14.34 6.47 -5.16
C VAL A 220 13.69 5.16 -5.62
N GLU A 221 12.39 5.01 -5.38
CA GLU A 221 11.60 3.83 -5.70
C GLU A 221 10.27 4.22 -6.34
N LEU A 222 10.00 3.61 -7.50
CA LEU A 222 8.74 3.76 -8.22
C LEU A 222 8.11 2.38 -8.40
N GLU A 223 6.86 2.25 -8.00
CA GLU A 223 6.09 1.03 -8.17
C GLU A 223 4.81 1.29 -8.97
N LEU A 224 4.65 0.57 -10.08
CA LEU A 224 3.53 0.71 -10.99
C LEU A 224 2.75 -0.60 -11.02
N TYR A 225 1.49 -0.52 -10.61
CA TYR A 225 0.59 -1.67 -10.48
C TYR A 225 -0.52 -1.70 -11.53
N SER A 226 -0.40 -0.90 -12.59
CA SER A 226 -1.32 -0.90 -13.73
C SER A 226 -0.55 -1.13 -15.01
N ARG A 227 -1.12 -1.96 -15.91
CA ARG A 227 -0.60 -2.20 -17.25
C ARG A 227 -0.37 -0.90 -18.00
N THR A 228 -1.34 0.02 -17.97
CA THR A 228 -1.25 1.27 -18.71
C THR A 228 -0.19 2.20 -18.11
N LEU A 229 -0.08 2.28 -16.78
CA LEU A 229 0.98 3.09 -16.15
C LEU A 229 2.36 2.55 -16.49
N CYS A 230 2.53 1.22 -16.48
CA CYS A 230 3.78 0.57 -16.89
C CYS A 230 4.10 0.88 -18.37
N SER A 231 3.13 0.69 -19.27
CA SER A 231 3.28 0.97 -20.71
C SER A 231 3.70 2.43 -20.95
N VAL A 232 2.98 3.39 -20.35
CA VAL A 232 3.30 4.82 -20.43
C VAL A 232 4.71 5.11 -19.92
N PHE A 233 5.06 4.59 -18.75
CA PHE A 233 6.36 4.83 -18.17
C PHE A 233 7.48 4.33 -19.08
N LEU A 234 7.30 3.16 -19.70
CA LEU A 234 8.32 2.56 -20.56
C LEU A 234 8.54 3.32 -21.87
N GLN A 235 7.57 4.07 -22.38
CA GLN A 235 7.70 4.84 -23.62
C GLN A 235 8.82 5.88 -23.55
N LYS A 236 9.57 6.07 -24.64
CA LYS A 236 10.66 7.06 -24.72
C LYS A 236 10.20 8.50 -24.51
N ASP A 237 8.96 8.83 -24.89
CA ASP A 237 8.41 10.18 -24.80
C ASP A 237 8.04 10.56 -23.36
N PHE A 238 7.95 9.56 -22.47
CA PHE A 238 7.84 9.79 -21.05
C PHE A 238 9.17 10.31 -20.49
N LYS A 239 9.20 11.59 -20.12
CA LYS A 239 10.39 12.26 -19.58
C LYS A 239 10.80 11.63 -18.24
N LYS A 240 11.94 10.96 -18.22
CA LYS A 240 12.55 10.31 -17.04
C LYS A 240 13.81 11.02 -16.53
N SER A 241 14.32 11.97 -17.29
CA SER A 241 15.61 12.63 -17.01
C SER A 241 15.69 13.35 -15.66
N HIS A 242 14.54 13.71 -15.05
CA HIS A 242 14.48 14.30 -13.72
C HIS A 242 14.59 13.26 -12.58
N MET A 243 14.45 11.97 -12.87
CA MET A 243 14.50 10.85 -11.91
C MET A 243 15.93 10.38 -11.65
N THR A 244 16.85 11.31 -11.43
CA THR A 244 18.28 11.00 -11.33
C THR A 244 18.63 10.09 -10.14
N ASN A 245 17.73 9.98 -9.16
CA ASN A 245 17.90 9.16 -7.96
C ASN A 245 17.16 7.82 -7.99
N LEU A 246 16.42 7.50 -9.06
CA LEU A 246 15.60 6.30 -9.11
C LEU A 246 16.49 5.05 -9.18
N ARG A 247 16.45 4.26 -8.11
CA ARG A 247 17.28 3.04 -7.94
C ARG A 247 16.48 1.76 -8.05
N LYS A 248 15.19 1.80 -7.71
CA LYS A 248 14.32 0.64 -7.74
C LYS A 248 13.06 0.94 -8.55
N LEU A 249 12.73 0.03 -9.46
CA LEU A 249 11.54 0.11 -10.30
C LEU A 249 10.77 -1.21 -10.20
N ARG A 250 9.50 -1.15 -9.82
CA ARG A 250 8.58 -2.29 -9.80
C ARG A 250 7.53 -2.10 -10.89
N LEU A 251 7.45 -3.04 -11.82
CA LEU A 251 6.51 -3.03 -12.94
C LEU A 251 5.61 -4.27 -12.83
N SER A 252 4.40 -4.08 -12.30
CA SER A 252 3.40 -5.15 -12.13
C SER A 252 2.70 -5.48 -13.45
N VAL A 253 3.47 -6.02 -14.38
CA VAL A 253 3.03 -6.49 -15.69
C VAL A 253 3.66 -7.84 -15.98
N LYS A 254 2.90 -8.69 -16.67
CA LYS A 254 3.34 -9.99 -17.20
C LYS A 254 3.41 -10.00 -18.72
N GLU A 255 2.76 -9.02 -19.34
CA GLU A 255 2.63 -8.85 -20.78
C GLU A 255 4.00 -8.65 -21.45
N SER A 256 4.09 -9.13 -22.69
CA SER A 256 5.23 -8.90 -23.57
C SER A 256 5.41 -7.42 -23.91
N ILE A 257 6.60 -7.05 -24.39
CA ILE A 257 6.85 -5.66 -24.82
C ILE A 257 5.92 -5.25 -25.97
N VAL A 258 5.56 -6.20 -26.84
CA VAL A 258 4.63 -5.98 -27.96
C VAL A 258 3.23 -5.69 -27.45
N GLU A 259 2.73 -6.46 -26.49
CA GLU A 259 1.41 -6.25 -25.87
C GLU A 259 1.34 -4.95 -25.05
N LEU A 260 2.48 -4.50 -24.48
CA LEU A 260 2.60 -3.20 -23.83
C LEU A 260 2.75 -2.04 -24.83
N LYS A 261 2.84 -2.32 -26.14
CA LYS A 261 3.12 -1.34 -27.20
C LYS A 261 4.43 -0.59 -26.95
N VAL A 262 5.43 -1.29 -26.44
CA VAL A 262 6.77 -0.79 -26.14
C VAL A 262 7.74 -1.33 -27.19
N SER A 263 8.48 -0.44 -27.84
CA SER A 263 9.51 -0.81 -28.82
C SER A 263 10.88 -1.00 -28.17
N MET A 264 11.81 -1.65 -28.88
CA MET A 264 13.21 -1.74 -28.44
C MET A 264 13.86 -0.36 -28.28
N CYS A 265 13.49 0.62 -29.12
CA CYS A 265 13.96 2.00 -29.00
C CYS A 265 13.54 2.63 -27.66
N ASP A 266 12.34 2.32 -27.17
CA ASP A 266 11.86 2.80 -25.87
C ASP A 266 12.69 2.23 -24.71
N LEU A 267 13.02 0.94 -24.76
CA LEU A 267 13.84 0.29 -23.76
C LEU A 267 15.31 0.77 -23.79
N HIS A 268 15.86 1.07 -24.97
CA HIS A 268 17.16 1.71 -25.07
C HIS A 268 17.17 3.13 -24.48
N ALA A 269 16.08 3.89 -24.65
CA ALA A 269 15.93 5.18 -23.99
C ALA A 269 15.85 5.04 -22.46
N LEU A 270 15.15 4.02 -21.94
CA LEU A 270 15.09 3.73 -20.51
C LEU A 270 16.49 3.60 -19.88
N LYS A 271 17.40 2.87 -20.54
CA LYS A 271 18.80 2.72 -20.10
C LYS A 271 19.52 4.06 -20.01
N LYS A 272 19.32 4.95 -20.99
CA LYS A 272 19.96 6.26 -21.04
C LYS A 272 19.41 7.19 -19.97
N ASP A 273 18.09 7.16 -19.76
CA ASP A 273 17.41 8.12 -18.90
C ASP A 273 17.49 7.76 -17.41
N LEU A 274 17.70 6.49 -17.07
CA LEU A 274 17.77 5.99 -15.69
C LEU A 274 19.13 5.36 -15.35
N PRO A 275 20.24 6.12 -15.41
CA PRO A 275 21.58 5.57 -15.18
C PRO A 275 21.81 5.11 -13.73
N ALA A 276 20.97 5.57 -12.79
CA ALA A 276 21.06 5.20 -11.36
C ALA A 276 20.27 3.93 -11.01
N LEU A 277 19.56 3.33 -11.97
CA LEU A 277 18.72 2.16 -11.75
C LEU A 277 19.58 0.96 -11.35
N LYS A 278 19.22 0.31 -10.24
CA LYS A 278 19.97 -0.84 -9.69
C LYS A 278 19.12 -2.08 -9.51
N HIS A 279 17.80 -1.94 -9.45
CA HIS A 279 16.90 -3.03 -9.17
C HIS A 279 15.60 -2.87 -9.97
N VAL A 280 15.22 -3.91 -10.71
CA VAL A 280 13.93 -4.00 -11.38
C VAL A 280 13.19 -5.24 -10.91
N VAL A 281 11.91 -5.08 -10.57
CA VAL A 281 11.00 -6.16 -10.21
C VAL A 281 9.89 -6.24 -11.25
N THR A 282 9.77 -7.36 -11.95
CA THR A 282 8.74 -7.55 -13.01
C THR A 282 8.52 -9.02 -13.31
N ASP A 283 7.30 -9.36 -13.73
CA ASP A 283 6.92 -10.69 -14.20
C ASP A 283 6.91 -10.79 -15.74
N SER A 284 7.23 -9.71 -16.45
CA SER A 284 7.35 -9.70 -17.92
C SER A 284 8.70 -10.31 -18.34
N TRP A 285 8.65 -11.47 -18.98
CA TRP A 285 9.84 -12.18 -19.48
C TRP A 285 10.66 -11.34 -20.46
N ASP A 286 10.01 -10.69 -21.44
CA ASP A 286 10.69 -9.88 -22.45
C ASP A 286 11.47 -8.70 -21.84
N LEU A 287 10.86 -8.01 -20.86
CA LEU A 287 11.53 -6.91 -20.16
C LEU A 287 12.74 -7.42 -19.40
N ARG A 288 12.65 -8.57 -18.73
CA ARG A 288 13.78 -9.17 -18.04
C ARG A 288 14.90 -9.52 -19.01
N LEU A 289 14.59 -10.23 -20.09
CA LEU A 289 15.58 -10.62 -21.09
C LEU A 289 16.31 -9.40 -21.65
N PHE A 290 15.59 -8.32 -21.96
CA PHE A 290 16.21 -7.06 -22.36
C PHE A 290 17.17 -6.51 -21.28
N LEU A 291 16.71 -6.44 -20.02
CA LEU A 291 17.51 -5.88 -18.93
C LEU A 291 18.75 -6.73 -18.63
N GLU A 292 18.64 -8.06 -18.71
CA GLU A 292 19.78 -8.99 -18.55
C GLU A 292 20.84 -8.75 -19.62
N VAL A 293 20.43 -8.57 -20.87
CA VAL A 293 21.36 -8.37 -21.99
C VAL A 293 21.98 -6.96 -21.98
N TYR A 294 21.15 -5.93 -21.81
CA TYR A 294 21.57 -4.53 -22.06
C TYR A 294 21.84 -3.71 -20.80
N MET A 295 21.39 -4.14 -19.63
CA MET A 295 21.52 -3.46 -18.34
C MET A 295 22.05 -4.39 -17.24
N GLN A 296 23.13 -5.12 -17.52
CA GLN A 296 23.74 -6.15 -16.66
C GLN A 296 24.04 -5.76 -15.21
N HIS A 297 24.13 -4.45 -14.90
CA HIS A 297 24.33 -3.95 -13.54
C HIS A 297 23.04 -3.91 -12.70
N VAL A 298 21.87 -4.10 -13.34
CA VAL A 298 20.56 -4.08 -12.70
C VAL A 298 20.25 -5.47 -12.17
N LYS A 299 20.00 -5.57 -10.86
CA LYS A 299 19.44 -6.77 -10.24
C LYS A 299 17.99 -6.97 -10.69
N LEU A 300 17.60 -8.21 -10.95
CA LEU A 300 16.24 -8.57 -11.35
C LEU A 300 15.57 -9.46 -10.31
N GLU A 301 14.30 -9.19 -10.02
CA GLU A 301 13.48 -9.94 -9.06
C GLU A 301 12.08 -10.20 -9.64
N TRP A 302 11.51 -11.37 -9.39
CA TRP A 302 10.13 -11.71 -9.77
C TRP A 302 9.15 -11.11 -8.76
N LEU A 303 7.99 -10.63 -9.20
CA LEU A 303 6.94 -10.15 -8.30
C LEU A 303 6.26 -11.32 -7.59
N THR A 304 6.03 -12.39 -8.35
CA THR A 304 5.44 -13.62 -7.87
C THR A 304 6.52 -14.69 -7.69
N CYS A 305 6.36 -15.56 -6.68
CA CYS A 305 7.24 -16.71 -6.54
C CYS A 305 7.03 -17.61 -7.76
N THR A 306 8.05 -17.73 -8.62
CA THR A 306 7.99 -18.53 -9.85
C THR A 306 7.62 -19.99 -9.58
N MET A 307 8.03 -20.55 -8.44
CA MET A 307 7.62 -21.89 -8.02
C MET A 307 6.13 -21.98 -7.65
N CYS A 308 5.57 -20.93 -7.03
CA CYS A 308 4.14 -20.88 -6.72
C CYS A 308 3.30 -20.63 -7.99
N GLY A 309 3.82 -19.85 -8.95
CA GLY A 309 3.19 -19.64 -10.24
C GLY A 309 3.07 -20.94 -11.04
N ALA A 310 4.16 -21.69 -11.18
CA ALA A 310 4.18 -22.97 -11.89
C ALA A 310 3.23 -24.01 -11.26
N ALA A 311 3.13 -24.04 -9.93
CA ALA A 311 2.22 -24.95 -9.22
C ALA A 311 0.73 -24.62 -9.43
N CYS A 312 0.37 -23.35 -9.58
CA CYS A 312 -1.00 -22.94 -9.88
C CYS A 312 -1.40 -23.26 -11.33
N ASP A 313 -0.48 -23.16 -12.28
CA ASP A 313 -0.76 -23.48 -13.68
C ASP A 313 -1.00 -24.98 -13.87
N THR A 314 -0.29 -25.85 -13.13
CA THR A 314 -0.54 -27.30 -13.15
C THR A 314 -1.89 -27.72 -12.57
N VAL A 315 -2.40 -27.00 -11.57
CA VAL A 315 -3.72 -27.32 -10.96
C VAL A 315 -4.87 -26.95 -11.90
N ASN A 316 -4.71 -25.91 -12.71
CA ASN A 316 -5.74 -25.50 -13.68
C ASN A 316 -5.72 -26.36 -14.96
N SER A 317 -4.58 -26.93 -15.35
CA SER A 317 -4.50 -27.86 -16.48
C SER A 317 -5.12 -29.23 -16.18
N ASP A 318 -5.13 -29.65 -14.92
CA ASP A 318 -5.73 -30.94 -14.50
C ASP A 318 -7.25 -30.88 -14.30
N SER A 319 -7.83 -29.67 -14.25
CA SER A 319 -9.28 -29.44 -14.25
C SER A 319 -9.88 -29.29 -15.66
N ALA A 320 -9.07 -29.47 -16.71
CA ALA A 320 -9.48 -29.38 -18.11
C ALA A 320 -9.44 -30.73 -18.85
N MET A 321 -9.34 -31.85 -18.13
CA MET A 321 -9.51 -33.22 -18.66
C MET A 321 -10.70 -33.92 -18.03
#